data_AF-A0AAD5U3D9-F1
#
_entry.id   AF-A0AAD5U3D9-F1
#
_cell.length_a   1.000
_cell.length_b   1.000
_cell.length_c   1.000
_cell.angle_alpha   90.00
_cell.angle_beta   90.00
_cell.angle_gamma   90.00
#
_symmetry.space_group_name_H-M   'P 1'
#
loop_
_entity.id
_entity.type
_entity.pdbx_description
1 polymer ?
#
loop_
_entity_poly.entity_id
_entity_poly.type
_entity_poly.pdbx_seq_one_letter_code
_entity_poly.pdbx_strand_id
1 'polypeptide(L)'
;MKPKFTIEKAKTDRSKCKVCNGSIKKEDIRFGSQVVVAKSKSGGEDHTGYLWKHVYEISKRECAKILYLYNSFQLNPGMEKLSVKEKDEIAEILGNIRSGEPLTSANHKPLPENTAYIIEKAKSGRASCGECKQKIEKGTLRFGATGGKLNSTLWRHLKEVTKKQMQNAKWLYGELHHIPGLSTFPEKERMSLVSDITEILLSESPKKKSKLKVDAISAKHDDDTEILEDMDENQVVAENKLQTGD
;
A
#
# COMPACT_ATOMS: atom_id res chain seq x y z
N MET A 1 -32.14 8.81 -11.24
CA MET A 1 -30.99 8.97 -10.33
C MET A 1 -30.27 7.63 -10.13
N LYS A 2 -28.94 7.56 -10.35
CA LYS A 2 -28.16 6.35 -10.03
C LYS A 2 -28.12 6.13 -8.51
N PRO A 3 -28.12 4.89 -8.02
CA PRO A 3 -28.07 4.62 -6.58
C PRO A 3 -26.72 5.05 -5.99
N LYS A 4 -26.73 5.48 -4.72
CA LYS A 4 -25.51 5.92 -4.01
C LYS A 4 -24.48 4.80 -3.89
N PHE A 5 -24.94 3.56 -3.72
CA PHE A 5 -24.11 2.38 -3.74
C PHE A 5 -24.69 1.32 -4.68
N THR A 6 -23.82 0.46 -5.19
CA THR A 6 -24.24 -0.73 -5.92
C THR A 6 -23.27 -1.88 -5.66
N ILE A 7 -23.77 -3.11 -5.64
CA ILE A 7 -22.97 -4.33 -5.66
C ILE A 7 -23.42 -5.16 -6.85
N GLU A 8 -22.52 -5.42 -7.78
CA GLU A 8 -22.82 -6.17 -9.00
C GLU A 8 -21.62 -7.02 -9.44
N LYS A 9 -21.87 -8.02 -10.29
CA LYS A 9 -20.80 -8.63 -11.08
C LYS A 9 -20.18 -7.63 -12.03
N ALA A 10 -18.86 -7.66 -12.16
CA ALA A 10 -18.15 -6.80 -13.06
C ALA A 10 -18.48 -7.13 -14.52
N LYS A 11 -19.08 -6.18 -15.23
CA LYS A 11 -19.47 -6.34 -16.64
C LYS A 11 -18.27 -6.51 -17.59
N THR A 12 -17.11 -6.00 -17.18
CA THR A 12 -15.85 -6.03 -17.92
C THR A 12 -14.69 -6.06 -16.93
N ASP A 13 -13.51 -6.48 -17.37
CA ASP A 13 -12.25 -6.47 -16.61
C ASP A 13 -11.53 -5.10 -16.57
N ARG A 14 -12.12 -4.07 -17.20
CA ARG A 14 -11.58 -2.71 -17.29
C ARG A 14 -11.62 -1.92 -15.98
N SER A 15 -12.39 -2.37 -14.98
CA SER A 15 -12.47 -1.67 -13.69
C SER A 15 -11.25 -1.95 -12.83
N LYS A 16 -10.70 -0.90 -12.22
CA LYS A 16 -9.66 -1.00 -11.19
C LYS A 16 -10.24 -0.69 -9.82
N CYS A 17 -9.91 -1.52 -8.84
CA CYS A 17 -10.26 -1.26 -7.46
C CYS A 17 -9.56 0.01 -6.96
N LYS A 18 -10.30 0.95 -6.37
CA LYS A 18 -9.77 2.20 -5.83
C LYS A 18 -9.03 2.05 -4.51
N VAL A 19 -9.02 0.86 -3.91
CA VAL A 19 -8.27 0.55 -2.68
C VAL A 19 -6.93 -0.07 -3.00
N CYS A 20 -6.88 -1.23 -3.66
CA CYS A 20 -5.61 -1.90 -3.99
C CYS A 20 -5.03 -1.57 -5.38
N ASN A 21 -5.73 -0.81 -6.21
CA ASN A 21 -5.36 -0.52 -7.61
C ASN A 21 -5.28 -1.76 -8.54
N GLY A 22 -5.69 -2.94 -8.05
CA GLY A 22 -5.78 -4.16 -8.84
C GLY A 22 -6.95 -4.13 -9.84
N SER A 23 -6.80 -4.88 -10.93
CA SER A 23 -7.91 -5.15 -11.86
C SER A 23 -8.96 -6.03 -11.17
N ILE A 24 -10.23 -5.68 -11.37
CA ILE A 24 -11.41 -6.45 -11.00
C ILE A 24 -11.82 -7.22 -12.26
N LYS A 25 -11.80 -8.56 -12.23
CA LYS A 25 -12.05 -9.37 -13.42
C LYS A 25 -13.54 -9.36 -13.77
N LYS A 26 -13.85 -9.61 -15.04
CA LYS A 26 -15.24 -9.80 -15.47
C LYS A 26 -15.86 -10.93 -14.64
N GLU A 27 -17.13 -10.79 -14.28
CA GLU A 27 -17.88 -11.68 -13.38
C GLU A 27 -17.51 -11.62 -11.89
N ASP A 28 -16.37 -11.02 -11.50
CA ASP A 28 -16.07 -10.79 -10.08
C ASP A 28 -17.11 -9.84 -9.46
N ILE A 29 -17.54 -10.14 -8.22
CA ILE A 29 -18.40 -9.25 -7.46
C ILE A 29 -17.60 -8.00 -7.05
N ARG A 30 -18.15 -6.83 -7.37
CA ARG A 30 -17.56 -5.52 -7.06
C ARG A 30 -18.57 -4.58 -6.44
N PHE A 31 -18.05 -3.66 -5.65
CA PHE A 31 -18.81 -2.58 -5.04
C PHE A 31 -18.53 -1.25 -5.73
N GLY A 32 -19.57 -0.46 -6.00
CA GLY A 32 -19.47 0.89 -6.54
C GLY A 32 -20.02 1.91 -5.55
N SER A 33 -19.21 2.91 -5.19
CA SER A 33 -19.67 4.13 -4.52
C SER A 33 -19.88 5.24 -5.54
N GLN A 34 -21.08 5.79 -5.62
CA GLN A 34 -21.42 6.84 -6.59
C GLN A 34 -20.57 8.10 -6.33
N VAL A 35 -20.09 8.70 -7.40
CA VAL A 35 -19.39 9.98 -7.38
C VAL A 35 -19.83 10.84 -8.55
N VAL A 36 -19.76 12.16 -8.39
CA VAL A 36 -19.86 13.10 -9.50
C VAL A 36 -18.55 13.08 -10.28
N VAL A 37 -18.64 12.83 -11.58
CA VAL A 37 -17.52 12.77 -12.52
C VAL A 37 -17.37 14.10 -13.26
N ALA A 38 -18.48 14.74 -13.62
CA ALA A 38 -18.49 16.08 -14.20
C ALA A 38 -19.74 16.83 -13.77
N LYS A 39 -19.58 18.11 -13.43
CA LYS A 39 -20.71 18.98 -13.15
C LYS A 39 -21.44 19.34 -14.42
N SER A 40 -22.76 19.41 -14.36
CA SER A 40 -23.54 19.95 -15.47
C SER A 40 -23.22 21.43 -15.69
N LYS A 41 -23.00 21.82 -16.94
CA LYS A 41 -22.69 23.23 -17.30
C LYS A 41 -23.93 24.11 -17.39
N SER A 42 -25.12 23.52 -17.47
CA SER A 42 -26.37 24.20 -17.83
C SER A 42 -27.51 23.89 -16.86
N GLY A 43 -27.19 23.64 -15.58
CA GLY A 43 -28.19 23.41 -14.52
C GLY A 43 -28.90 22.05 -14.56
N GLY A 44 -28.53 21.16 -15.50
CA GLY A 44 -29.00 19.76 -15.54
C GLY A 44 -28.34 18.86 -14.48
N GLU A 45 -28.68 17.57 -14.48
CA GLU A 45 -28.08 16.61 -13.56
C GLU A 45 -26.58 16.42 -13.79
N ASP A 46 -25.81 16.35 -12.70
CA ASP A 46 -24.38 16.04 -12.75
C ASP A 46 -24.14 14.65 -13.36
N HIS A 47 -23.08 14.55 -14.17
CA HIS A 47 -22.64 13.26 -14.69
C HIS A 47 -22.02 12.45 -13.56
N THR A 48 -22.68 11.36 -13.17
CA THR A 48 -22.22 10.48 -12.09
C THR A 48 -21.64 9.16 -12.58
N GLY A 49 -20.68 8.63 -11.84
CA GLY A 49 -20.03 7.33 -12.05
C GLY A 49 -19.82 6.60 -10.73
N TYR A 50 -19.05 5.51 -10.75
CA TYR A 50 -18.73 4.74 -9.54
C TYR A 50 -17.22 4.66 -9.32
N LEU A 51 -16.81 4.84 -8.06
CA LEU A 51 -15.53 4.37 -7.58
C LEU A 51 -15.66 2.88 -7.27
N TRP A 52 -15.16 2.06 -8.20
CA TRP A 52 -15.19 0.61 -8.07
C TRP A 52 -14.18 0.11 -7.04
N LYS A 53 -14.60 -0.85 -6.22
CA LYS A 53 -13.78 -1.59 -5.28
C LYS A 53 -14.09 -3.08 -5.40
N HIS A 54 -13.14 -3.93 -5.02
CA HIS A 54 -13.51 -5.30 -4.69
C HIS A 54 -14.48 -5.28 -3.50
N VAL A 55 -15.44 -6.22 -3.48
CA VAL A 55 -16.46 -6.26 -2.43
C VAL A 55 -15.87 -6.40 -1.02
N TYR A 56 -14.75 -7.11 -0.91
CA TYR A 56 -14.05 -7.31 0.36
C TYR A 56 -13.12 -6.13 0.77
N GLU A 57 -12.99 -5.08 -0.06
CA GLU A 57 -12.21 -3.87 0.26
C GLU A 57 -13.08 -2.66 0.61
N ILE A 58 -14.34 -2.90 0.89
CA ILE A 58 -15.27 -1.89 1.40
C ILE A 58 -14.85 -1.51 2.83
N SER A 59 -14.98 -0.23 3.17
CA SER A 59 -14.69 0.23 4.53
C SER A 59 -15.84 -0.06 5.50
N LYS A 60 -15.54 -0.15 6.80
CA LYS A 60 -16.57 -0.24 7.87
C LYS A 60 -17.64 0.86 7.73
N ARG A 61 -17.19 2.08 7.42
CA ARG A 61 -18.08 3.24 7.21
C ARG A 61 -19.01 3.04 6.02
N GLU A 62 -18.52 2.49 4.92
CA GLU A 62 -19.37 2.20 3.77
C GLU A 62 -20.36 1.07 4.08
N CYS A 63 -19.96 0.01 4.78
CA CYS A 63 -20.88 -1.04 5.23
C CYS A 63 -22.01 -0.47 6.10
N ALA A 64 -21.68 0.40 7.06
CA ALA A 64 -22.69 1.07 7.88
C ALA A 64 -23.66 1.94 7.05
N LYS A 65 -23.14 2.66 6.05
CA LYS A 65 -23.98 3.47 5.15
C LYS A 65 -24.88 2.64 4.24
N ILE A 66 -24.43 1.47 3.78
CA ILE A 66 -25.27 0.55 3.00
C ILE A 66 -26.47 0.11 3.84
N LEU A 67 -26.22 -0.36 5.06
CA LEU A 67 -27.30 -0.76 5.98
C LEU A 67 -28.25 0.41 6.27
N TYR A 68 -27.72 1.60 6.51
CA TYR A 68 -28.55 2.78 6.73
C TYR A 68 -29.46 3.13 5.55
N LEU A 69 -28.94 3.06 4.31
CA LEU A 69 -29.70 3.46 3.12
C LEU A 69 -30.66 2.39 2.61
N TYR A 70 -30.31 1.11 2.76
CA TYR A 70 -31.04 0.01 2.14
C TYR A 70 -31.65 -0.97 3.15
N ASN A 71 -31.49 -0.73 4.45
CA ASN A 71 -31.98 -1.56 5.57
C ASN A 71 -31.42 -2.99 5.65
N SER A 72 -30.77 -3.48 4.58
CA SER A 72 -30.12 -4.77 4.50
C SER A 72 -29.04 -4.74 3.41
N PHE A 73 -28.00 -5.56 3.57
CA PHE A 73 -27.00 -5.76 2.51
C PHE A 73 -27.60 -6.37 1.24
N GLN A 74 -28.59 -7.26 1.39
CA GLN A 74 -29.21 -7.95 0.26
C GLN A 74 -30.12 -7.04 -0.58
N LEU A 75 -30.57 -5.92 -0.02
CA LEU A 75 -31.41 -4.93 -0.70
C LEU A 75 -30.60 -3.86 -1.44
N ASN A 76 -29.27 -3.95 -1.44
CA ASN A 76 -28.40 -3.01 -2.14
C ASN A 76 -28.58 -3.13 -3.67
N PRO A 77 -28.75 -2.04 -4.43
CA PRO A 77 -28.90 -2.09 -5.88
C PRO A 77 -27.80 -2.86 -6.62
N GLY A 78 -28.19 -3.65 -7.62
CA GLY A 78 -27.33 -4.56 -8.38
C GLY A 78 -27.35 -6.00 -7.84
N MET A 79 -27.72 -6.18 -6.56
CA MET A 79 -27.80 -7.50 -5.93
C MET A 79 -28.94 -8.33 -6.51
N GLU A 80 -29.98 -7.72 -7.10
CA GLU A 80 -31.12 -8.42 -7.68
C GLU A 80 -30.74 -9.45 -8.76
N LYS A 81 -29.57 -9.27 -9.40
CA LYS A 81 -29.05 -10.14 -10.47
C LYS A 81 -28.15 -11.27 -9.97
N LEU A 82 -27.87 -11.31 -8.67
CA LEU A 82 -27.03 -12.32 -8.06
C LEU A 82 -27.86 -13.52 -7.59
N SER A 83 -27.24 -14.69 -7.61
CA SER A 83 -27.81 -15.90 -7.03
C SER A 83 -27.98 -15.75 -5.51
N VAL A 84 -28.84 -16.58 -4.91
CA VAL A 84 -29.05 -16.60 -3.46
C VAL A 84 -27.73 -16.85 -2.72
N LYS A 85 -26.97 -17.84 -3.18
CA LYS A 85 -25.64 -18.17 -2.63
C LYS A 85 -24.70 -16.97 -2.63
N GLU A 86 -24.58 -16.26 -3.75
CA GLU A 86 -23.72 -15.06 -3.84
C GLU A 86 -24.20 -13.94 -2.92
N LYS A 87 -25.52 -13.75 -2.77
CA LYS A 87 -26.07 -12.75 -1.84
C LYS A 87 -25.72 -13.07 -0.39
N ASP A 88 -25.77 -14.34 -0.01
CA ASP A 88 -25.44 -14.79 1.34
C ASP A 88 -23.93 -14.65 1.62
N GLU A 89 -23.08 -15.06 0.68
CA GLU A 89 -21.63 -14.86 0.76
C GLU A 89 -21.26 -13.38 0.91
N ILE A 90 -21.89 -12.49 0.13
CA ILE A 90 -21.69 -11.05 0.25
C ILE A 90 -22.18 -10.55 1.62
N ALA A 91 -23.35 -10.99 2.09
CA ALA A 91 -23.87 -10.57 3.38
C ALA A 91 -22.94 -10.97 4.54
N GLU A 92 -22.33 -12.17 4.47
CA GLU A 92 -21.32 -12.62 5.41
C GLU A 92 -20.05 -11.74 5.35
N ILE A 93 -19.51 -11.50 4.16
CA ILE A 93 -18.33 -10.63 3.97
C ILE A 93 -18.58 -9.24 4.57
N LEU A 94 -19.72 -8.62 4.28
CA LEU A 94 -20.05 -7.29 4.78
C LEU A 94 -20.34 -7.29 6.28
N GLY A 95 -20.90 -8.39 6.81
CA GLY A 95 -21.04 -8.65 8.23
C GLY A 95 -19.69 -8.64 8.95
N ASN A 96 -18.73 -9.41 8.44
CA ASN A 96 -17.37 -9.53 8.98
C ASN A 96 -16.61 -8.19 8.90
N ILE A 97 -16.70 -7.47 7.78
CA ILE A 97 -16.10 -6.14 7.65
C ILE A 97 -16.69 -5.20 8.72
N ARG A 98 -18.01 -5.21 8.90
CA ARG A 98 -18.69 -4.34 9.87
C ARG A 98 -18.25 -4.63 11.31
N SER A 99 -18.21 -5.90 11.72
CA SER A 99 -17.73 -6.31 13.05
C SER A 99 -16.23 -6.10 13.22
N GLY A 100 -15.47 -6.09 12.12
CA GLY A 100 -14.01 -6.07 12.16
C GLY A 100 -13.37 -7.43 12.30
N GLU A 101 -14.16 -8.49 12.07
CA GLU A 101 -13.65 -9.85 12.00
C GLU A 101 -12.72 -10.01 10.78
N PRO A 102 -11.70 -10.87 10.87
CA PRO A 102 -10.84 -11.19 9.74
C PRO A 102 -11.66 -11.80 8.59
N LEU A 103 -11.39 -11.37 7.37
CA LEU A 103 -11.91 -12.04 6.17
C LEU A 103 -11.25 -13.42 6.05
N THR A 104 -12.02 -14.45 5.68
CA THR A 104 -11.58 -15.85 5.57
C THR A 104 -11.11 -16.22 4.16
N SER A 105 -10.21 -17.22 4.10
CA SER A 105 -9.69 -17.98 2.93
C SER A 105 -10.38 -17.77 1.57
N ALA A 106 -11.66 -18.12 1.60
CA ALA A 106 -12.50 -18.32 0.45
C ALA A 106 -13.06 -17.02 -0.16
N ASN A 107 -13.06 -15.93 0.62
CA ASN A 107 -13.87 -14.74 0.32
C ASN A 107 -13.08 -13.55 -0.24
N HIS A 108 -11.78 -13.71 -0.48
CA HIS A 108 -10.90 -12.64 -0.97
C HIS A 108 -10.19 -13.05 -2.24
N LYS A 109 -10.04 -12.10 -3.16
CA LYS A 109 -9.33 -12.30 -4.44
C LYS A 109 -7.93 -12.87 -4.19
N PRO A 110 -7.48 -13.83 -5.01
CA PRO A 110 -6.09 -14.25 -4.95
C PRO A 110 -5.20 -13.02 -5.13
N LEU A 111 -4.19 -12.89 -4.25
CA LEU A 111 -3.07 -12.00 -4.53
C LEU A 111 -2.54 -12.34 -5.92
N PRO A 112 -1.95 -11.38 -6.66
CA PRO A 112 -1.32 -11.69 -7.95
C PRO A 112 -0.50 -12.98 -7.83
N GLU A 113 -0.58 -13.89 -8.79
CA GLU A 113 -0.16 -15.30 -8.69
C GLU A 113 1.29 -15.49 -8.20
N ASN A 114 2.15 -14.46 -8.34
CA ASN A 114 3.54 -14.44 -7.86
C ASN A 114 3.77 -13.54 -6.64
N THR A 115 2.73 -13.24 -5.87
CA THR A 115 2.86 -12.40 -4.68
C THR A 115 3.27 -13.26 -3.50
N ALA A 116 4.44 -12.97 -2.96
CA ALA A 116 4.93 -13.60 -1.74
C ALA A 116 5.39 -12.53 -0.76
N TYR A 117 5.20 -12.81 0.52
CA TYR A 117 5.76 -12.01 1.60
C TYR A 117 6.73 -12.83 2.44
N ILE A 118 7.78 -12.20 2.94
CA ILE A 118 8.79 -12.81 3.81
C ILE A 118 9.18 -11.82 4.90
N ILE A 119 9.41 -12.32 6.11
CA ILE A 119 10.01 -11.56 7.21
C ILE A 119 11.23 -12.33 7.69
N GLU A 120 12.41 -11.73 7.54
CA GLU A 120 13.68 -12.37 7.90
C GLU A 120 14.69 -11.35 8.44
N LYS A 121 15.72 -11.84 9.13
CA LYS A 121 16.94 -11.06 9.39
C LYS A 121 17.69 -10.87 8.06
N ALA A 122 18.16 -9.65 7.79
CA ALA A 122 18.83 -9.34 6.54
C ALA A 122 20.13 -10.13 6.37
N LYS A 123 20.23 -10.92 5.31
CA LYS A 123 21.42 -11.76 5.02
C LYS A 123 22.68 -10.95 4.70
N SER A 124 22.50 -9.72 4.20
CA SER A 124 23.58 -8.77 3.89
C SER A 124 23.08 -7.33 3.97
N GLY A 125 24.01 -6.37 4.09
CA GLY A 125 23.73 -4.93 4.10
C GLY A 125 23.43 -4.29 2.74
N ARG A 126 23.28 -5.08 1.66
CA ARG A 126 23.18 -4.55 0.28
C ARG A 126 21.81 -3.94 -0.04
N ALA A 127 20.75 -4.45 0.60
CA ALA A 127 19.38 -4.03 0.32
C ALA A 127 19.13 -2.59 0.84
N SER A 128 18.33 -1.84 0.09
CA SER A 128 17.80 -0.55 0.52
C SER A 128 16.29 -0.66 0.75
N CYS A 129 15.79 0.07 1.73
CA CYS A 129 14.37 0.13 2.02
C CYS A 129 13.61 0.86 0.92
N GLY A 130 12.56 0.23 0.40
CA GLY A 130 11.72 0.78 -0.65
C GLY A 130 10.99 2.07 -0.25
N GLU A 131 10.78 2.31 1.04
CA GLU A 131 10.05 3.47 1.57
C GLU A 131 11.01 4.63 1.92
N CYS A 132 11.86 4.46 2.95
CA CYS A 132 12.75 5.52 3.43
C CYS A 132 14.06 5.65 2.65
N LYS A 133 14.33 4.74 1.69
CA LYS A 133 15.53 4.69 0.83
C LYS A 133 16.86 4.43 1.55
N GLN A 134 16.84 4.27 2.87
CA GLN A 134 18.03 3.95 3.66
C GLN A 134 18.46 2.48 3.50
N LYS A 135 19.75 2.20 3.75
CA LYS A 135 20.27 0.82 3.76
C LYS A 135 19.65 -0.01 4.89
N ILE A 136 19.47 -1.30 4.63
CA ILE A 136 19.03 -2.27 5.62
C ILE A 136 20.25 -3.07 6.05
N GLU A 137 20.70 -2.87 7.29
CA GLU A 137 21.91 -3.49 7.83
C GLU A 137 21.77 -5.01 7.95
N LYS A 138 22.89 -5.73 7.81
CA LYS A 138 22.93 -7.18 8.00
C LYS A 138 22.44 -7.54 9.41
N GLY A 139 21.60 -8.55 9.53
CA GLY A 139 21.05 -9.01 10.82
C GLY A 139 19.79 -8.28 11.28
N THR A 140 19.43 -7.14 10.68
CA THR A 140 18.19 -6.42 11.03
C THR A 140 16.95 -7.09 10.44
N LEU A 141 15.83 -7.05 11.16
CA LEU A 141 14.55 -7.55 10.64
C LEU A 141 14.04 -6.68 9.49
N ARG A 142 13.63 -7.35 8.42
CA ARG A 142 13.09 -6.71 7.22
C ARG A 142 11.91 -7.47 6.67
N PHE A 143 11.04 -6.73 5.99
CA PHE A 143 9.90 -7.25 5.26
C PHE A 143 10.19 -7.24 3.76
N GLY A 144 10.02 -8.38 3.11
CA GLY A 144 10.11 -8.51 1.66
C GLY A 144 8.71 -8.71 1.06
N ALA A 145 8.39 -7.93 0.04
CA ALA A 145 7.23 -8.18 -0.82
C ALA A 145 7.73 -8.48 -2.23
N THR A 146 7.48 -9.69 -2.71
CA THR A 146 7.77 -10.12 -4.08
C THR A 146 6.49 -10.04 -4.89
N GLY A 147 6.57 -9.53 -6.12
CA GLY A 147 5.45 -9.50 -7.06
C GLY A 147 5.71 -8.64 -8.29
N GLY A 148 4.74 -8.62 -9.22
CA GLY A 148 4.82 -7.88 -10.48
C GLY A 148 5.55 -8.64 -11.59
N LYS A 149 5.73 -8.00 -12.75
CA LYS A 149 6.28 -8.66 -13.96
C LYS A 149 7.71 -9.20 -13.79
N LEU A 150 8.51 -8.55 -12.94
CA LEU A 150 9.92 -8.89 -12.74
C LEU A 150 10.16 -9.86 -11.58
N ASN A 151 9.12 -10.24 -10.84
CA ASN A 151 9.22 -11.12 -9.65
C ASN A 151 10.36 -10.74 -8.68
N SER A 152 10.67 -9.45 -8.55
CA SER A 152 11.72 -8.98 -7.66
C SER A 152 11.18 -8.65 -6.27
N THR A 153 12.00 -8.88 -5.23
CA THR A 153 11.63 -8.59 -3.85
C THR A 153 11.93 -7.12 -3.52
N LEU A 154 10.89 -6.36 -3.19
CA LEU A 154 11.03 -5.02 -2.63
C LEU A 154 11.17 -5.12 -1.11
N TRP A 155 12.39 -4.87 -0.63
CA TRP A 155 12.71 -4.89 0.80
C TRP A 155 12.29 -3.60 1.50
N ARG A 156 11.82 -3.72 2.73
CA ARG A 156 11.56 -2.60 3.65
C ARG A 156 12.06 -2.94 5.04
N HIS A 157 12.50 -1.92 5.76
CA HIS A 157 12.56 -1.97 7.22
C HIS A 157 11.16 -2.23 7.78
N LEU A 158 11.08 -2.90 8.93
CA LEU A 158 9.82 -3.38 9.49
C LEU A 158 8.87 -2.22 9.91
N LYS A 159 9.41 -1.12 10.44
CA LYS A 159 8.65 0.07 10.87
C LYS A 159 8.02 0.86 9.71
N GLU A 160 8.52 0.68 8.48
CA GLU A 160 8.03 1.30 7.25
C GLU A 160 7.01 0.41 6.52
N VAL A 161 6.68 -0.75 7.06
CA VAL A 161 5.65 -1.63 6.48
C VAL A 161 4.27 -1.06 6.79
N THR A 162 3.45 -0.91 5.75
CA THR A 162 2.09 -0.41 5.91
C THR A 162 1.16 -1.48 6.51
N LYS A 163 0.14 -1.05 7.27
CA LYS A 163 -0.90 -1.96 7.81
C LYS A 163 -1.49 -2.86 6.72
N LYS A 164 -1.71 -2.32 5.52
CA LYS A 164 -2.24 -3.08 4.37
C LYS A 164 -1.29 -4.18 3.90
N GLN A 165 0.02 -3.94 3.88
CA GLN A 165 1.00 -4.98 3.50
C GLN A 165 1.01 -6.13 4.49
N MET A 166 0.93 -5.85 5.79
CA MET A 166 0.88 -6.90 6.80
C MET A 166 -0.46 -7.61 6.83
N GLN A 167 -1.57 -6.91 6.59
CA GLN A 167 -2.87 -7.56 6.38
C GLN A 167 -2.82 -8.51 5.19
N ASN A 168 -2.23 -8.10 4.06
CA ASN A 168 -2.08 -8.98 2.90
C ASN A 168 -1.16 -10.19 3.20
N ALA A 169 -0.12 -10.02 4.02
CA ALA A 169 0.77 -11.11 4.41
C ALA A 169 0.09 -12.09 5.36
N LYS A 170 -0.52 -11.58 6.45
CA LYS A 170 -1.36 -12.39 7.36
C LYS A 170 -2.44 -13.12 6.57
N TRP A 171 -3.04 -12.45 5.60
CA TRP A 171 -4.02 -13.05 4.72
C TRP A 171 -3.46 -14.23 3.91
N LEU A 172 -2.31 -14.06 3.26
CA LEU A 172 -1.69 -15.11 2.45
C LEU A 172 -1.30 -16.35 3.26
N TYR A 173 -0.93 -16.17 4.53
CA TYR A 173 -0.39 -17.25 5.37
C TYR A 173 -1.28 -17.61 6.58
N GLY A 174 -2.49 -17.05 6.67
CA GLY A 174 -3.42 -17.20 7.81
C GLY A 174 -3.04 -16.37 9.04
N GLU A 175 -1.83 -16.57 9.57
CA GLU A 175 -1.34 -15.90 10.78
C GLU A 175 0.05 -15.27 10.58
N LEU A 176 0.40 -14.30 11.43
CA LEU A 176 1.67 -13.59 11.30
C LEU A 176 2.88 -14.51 11.44
N HIS A 177 2.83 -15.48 12.36
CA HIS A 177 3.95 -16.41 12.60
C HIS A 177 4.11 -17.48 11.51
N HIS A 178 3.13 -17.60 10.61
CA HIS A 178 3.21 -18.46 9.42
C HIS A 178 3.83 -17.75 8.21
N ILE A 179 4.11 -16.44 8.28
CA ILE A 179 4.84 -15.73 7.23
C ILE A 179 6.23 -16.39 7.08
N PRO A 180 6.66 -16.77 5.86
CA PRO A 180 7.97 -17.34 5.60
C PRO A 180 9.09 -16.51 6.23
N GLY A 181 10.10 -17.21 6.76
CA GLY A 181 11.23 -16.62 7.48
C GLY A 181 10.96 -16.41 8.98
N LEU A 182 9.72 -16.20 9.43
CA LEU A 182 9.41 -16.20 10.88
C LEU A 182 9.37 -17.61 11.46
N SER A 183 8.96 -18.60 10.68
CA SER A 183 8.92 -20.00 11.09
C SER A 183 10.32 -20.60 11.34
N THR A 184 11.39 -19.97 10.86
CA THR A 184 12.77 -20.44 11.06
C THR A 184 13.36 -20.02 12.40
N PHE A 185 12.69 -19.15 13.16
CA PHE A 185 13.12 -18.75 14.51
C PHE A 185 12.65 -19.75 15.57
N PRO A 186 13.43 -19.96 16.65
CA PRO A 186 12.97 -20.70 17.83
C PRO A 186 11.65 -20.11 18.36
N GLU A 187 10.75 -20.95 18.86
CA GLU A 187 9.38 -20.54 19.23
C GLU A 187 9.33 -19.32 20.15
N LYS A 188 10.19 -19.28 21.18
CA LYS A 188 10.28 -18.15 22.12
C LYS A 188 10.67 -16.84 21.41
N GLU A 189 11.68 -16.87 20.54
CA GLU A 189 12.09 -15.70 19.76
C GLU A 189 11.00 -15.31 18.76
N ARG A 190 10.43 -16.29 18.04
CA ARG A 190 9.33 -16.09 17.08
C ARG A 190 8.14 -15.38 17.72
N MET A 191 7.70 -15.80 18.91
CA MET A 191 6.57 -15.19 19.61
C MET A 191 6.87 -13.76 20.05
N SER A 192 8.08 -13.48 20.55
CA SER A 192 8.52 -12.11 20.85
C SER A 192 8.47 -11.24 19.61
N LEU A 193 9.03 -11.72 18.49
CA LEU A 193 9.03 -10.97 17.22
C LEU A 193 7.62 -10.70 16.72
N VAL A 194 6.71 -11.68 16.82
CA VAL A 194 5.30 -11.51 16.42
C VAL A 194 4.61 -10.46 17.29
N SER A 195 4.90 -10.42 18.59
CA SER A 195 4.42 -9.38 19.50
C SER A 195 4.94 -8.00 19.07
N ASP A 196 6.25 -7.85 18.87
CA ASP A 196 6.88 -6.60 18.45
C ASP A 196 6.33 -6.11 17.10
N ILE A 197 6.19 -7.03 16.14
CA ILE A 197 5.57 -6.75 14.83
C ILE A 197 4.14 -6.26 15.01
N THR A 198 3.36 -6.90 15.88
CA THR A 198 1.96 -6.54 16.14
C THR A 198 1.87 -5.14 16.75
N GLU A 199 2.72 -4.84 17.73
CA GLU A 199 2.77 -3.52 18.36
C GLU A 199 3.16 -2.42 17.35
N ILE A 200 4.18 -2.65 16.53
CA ILE A 200 4.58 -1.74 15.46
C ILE A 200 3.41 -1.45 14.52
N LEU A 201 2.58 -2.45 14.19
CA LEU A 201 1.42 -2.29 13.31
C LEU A 201 0.23 -1.61 13.96
N LEU A 202 0.05 -1.79 15.26
CA LEU A 202 -1.02 -1.13 16.01
C LEU A 202 -0.67 0.32 16.30
N SER A 203 0.60 0.63 16.54
CA SER A 203 1.10 2.00 16.67
C SER A 203 0.74 2.81 15.41
N GLU A 204 0.33 4.07 15.60
CA GLU A 204 0.05 4.95 14.47
C GLU A 204 1.37 5.27 13.76
N SER A 205 1.56 4.69 12.56
CA SER A 205 2.70 5.07 11.71
C SER A 205 2.65 6.59 11.45
N PRO A 206 3.80 7.29 11.49
CA PRO A 206 3.82 8.73 11.24
C PRO A 206 3.24 9.05 9.86
N LYS A 207 2.30 10.01 9.84
CA LYS A 207 1.65 10.52 8.62
C LYS A 207 2.72 10.89 7.60
N LYS A 208 2.52 10.47 6.34
CA LYS A 208 3.36 10.85 5.18
C LYS A 208 3.73 12.34 5.28
N LYS A 209 5.02 12.65 5.32
CA LYS A 209 5.48 14.02 5.03
C LYS A 209 4.96 14.37 3.65
N SER A 210 4.11 15.40 3.58
CA SER A 210 3.74 16.05 2.33
C SER A 210 5.00 16.40 1.57
N LYS A 211 5.05 16.05 0.29
CA LYS A 211 6.11 16.42 -0.63
C LYS A 211 6.17 17.95 -0.68
N LEU A 212 7.06 18.57 0.13
CA LEU A 212 7.46 19.94 -0.13
C LEU A 212 8.17 19.93 -1.48
N LYS A 213 7.58 20.60 -2.47
CA LYS A 213 8.32 21.10 -3.60
C LYS A 213 9.29 22.13 -3.06
N VAL A 214 10.58 21.82 -3.14
CA VAL A 214 11.60 22.87 -3.17
C VAL A 214 11.59 23.36 -4.60
N ASP A 215 10.81 24.42 -4.83
CA ASP A 215 10.95 25.23 -6.03
C ASP A 215 12.28 25.99 -5.93
N ALA A 216 13.05 25.95 -7.00
CA ALA A 216 14.34 26.61 -7.12
C ALA A 216 14.18 28.12 -6.93
N ILE A 217 14.91 28.68 -5.96
CA ILE A 217 15.17 30.12 -5.91
C ILE A 217 16.56 30.33 -6.47
N SER A 218 16.59 30.81 -7.73
CA SER A 218 17.73 31.49 -8.31
C SER A 218 17.98 32.77 -7.53
N ALA A 219 19.09 32.88 -6.81
CA ALA A 219 19.62 34.16 -6.38
C ALA A 219 20.54 34.68 -7.50
N LYS A 220 20.03 35.63 -8.28
CA LYS A 220 20.86 36.57 -9.03
C LYS A 220 21.38 37.58 -8.02
N HIS A 221 22.69 37.75 -7.92
CA HIS A 221 23.32 39.01 -7.50
C HIS A 221 24.36 39.32 -8.57
N ASP A 222 24.00 40.25 -9.44
CA ASP A 222 24.93 41.02 -10.25
C ASP A 222 25.51 42.10 -9.31
N ASP A 223 26.83 42.21 -9.20
CA ASP A 223 27.51 43.50 -9.42
C ASP A 223 29.00 43.27 -9.68
N ASP A 224 29.48 43.99 -10.67
CA ASP A 224 30.73 43.87 -11.39
C ASP A 224 31.91 44.45 -10.60
N THR A 225 33.12 43.91 -10.75
CA THR A 225 34.30 44.72 -11.13
C THR A 225 35.41 43.82 -11.68
N GLU A 226 35.93 44.26 -12.83
CA GLU A 226 36.93 43.70 -13.74
C GLU A 226 38.29 43.33 -13.12
N ILE A 227 39.01 42.41 -13.77
CA ILE A 227 40.25 42.66 -14.55
C ILE A 227 40.84 41.30 -15.01
N LEU A 228 40.88 41.14 -16.34
CA LEU A 228 41.94 40.63 -17.23
C LEU A 228 43.14 39.90 -16.57
N GLU A 229 43.85 38.93 -17.15
CA GLU A 229 43.85 38.11 -18.36
C GLU A 229 45.07 37.18 -18.11
N ASP A 230 45.02 35.96 -18.64
CA ASP A 230 46.14 35.22 -19.20
C ASP A 230 47.35 34.73 -18.36
N MET A 231 47.54 33.40 -18.47
CA MET A 231 48.81 32.70 -18.71
C MET A 231 49.81 32.62 -17.52
N ASP A 232 50.53 31.53 -17.23
CA ASP A 232 50.67 30.16 -17.72
C ASP A 232 51.54 29.44 -16.65
N GLU A 233 51.67 28.12 -16.79
CA GLU A 233 52.86 27.34 -16.43
C GLU A 233 53.37 27.22 -14.97
N ASN A 234 53.35 25.96 -14.54
CA ASN A 234 54.48 25.19 -13.98
C ASN A 234 54.84 25.23 -12.48
N GLN A 235 55.37 24.06 -12.10
CA GLN A 235 56.23 23.72 -10.97
C GLN A 235 55.51 23.37 -9.65
N VAL A 236 55.33 22.07 -9.32
CA VAL A 236 56.34 21.10 -8.82
C VAL A 236 57.09 21.70 -7.62
N VAL A 237 56.95 21.17 -6.41
CA VAL A 237 57.90 20.28 -5.71
C VAL A 237 57.30 20.17 -4.28
N ALA A 238 56.99 18.95 -3.79
CA ALA A 238 57.70 18.25 -2.71
C ALA A 238 57.75 19.03 -1.37
N GLU A 239 57.71 18.45 -0.18
CA GLU A 239 57.97 17.09 0.27
C GLU A 239 57.58 17.03 1.76
N ASN A 240 57.37 15.81 2.23
CA ASN A 240 57.39 15.32 3.60
C ASN A 240 57.94 16.23 4.73
N LYS A 241 57.29 16.18 5.90
CA LYS A 241 57.81 15.50 7.12
C LYS A 241 56.79 15.57 8.26
N LEU A 242 56.40 14.40 8.78
CA LEU A 242 56.77 13.88 10.12
C LEU A 242 56.20 14.73 11.28
N GLN A 243 55.19 14.24 12.01
CA GLN A 243 55.27 13.31 13.15
C GLN A 243 55.27 14.04 14.51
N THR A 244 54.25 13.69 15.30
CA THR A 244 54.25 13.37 16.75
C THR A 244 54.50 14.43 17.82
N GLY A 245 53.67 14.32 18.88
CA GLY A 245 53.90 14.75 20.26
C GLY A 245 53.42 16.19 20.53
N ASP A 246 52.55 16.49 21.50
CA ASP A 246 51.97 15.78 22.64
C ASP A 246 50.56 16.33 22.91
#